data_AF-A0A9E2VC20-F1
#
_entry.id   AF-A0A9E2VC20-F1
#
_cell.length_a   1.000
_cell.length_b   1.000
_cell.length_c   1.000
_cell.angle_alpha   90.00
_cell.angle_beta   90.00
_cell.angle_gamma   90.00
#
_symmetry.space_group_name_H-M   'P 1'
#
loop_
_entity.id
_entity.type
_entity.pdbx_description
1 polymer ?
#
loop_
_entity_poly.entity_id
_entity_poly.type
_entity_poly.pdbx_seq_one_letter_code
_entity_poly.pdbx_strand_id
1 'polypeptide(L)' 'MSDNFYIWRCAKCSCHLANIVKIDGMLKQEKKCPKCKSLNTLTLANKEISIQCKIFDPSINGYGDEEAEGYSYSAPG' A
#
# COMPACT_ATOMS: atom_id res chain seq x y z
N MET A 1 18.28 -20.96 -8.94
CA MET A 1 18.01 -19.68 -9.61
C MET A 1 17.42 -18.77 -8.56
N SER A 2 18.05 -17.64 -8.27
CA SER A 2 17.45 -16.64 -7.38
C SER A 2 16.28 -15.99 -8.10
N ASP A 3 15.06 -16.22 -7.63
CA ASP A 3 13.89 -15.50 -8.10
C ASP A 3 14.09 -14.02 -7.78
N ASN A 4 14.42 -13.22 -8.78
CA ASN A 4 14.60 -11.78 -8.61
C ASN A 4 13.21 -11.15 -8.44
N PHE A 5 12.77 -10.95 -7.20
CA PHE A 5 11.56 -10.20 -6.88
C PHE A 5 11.90 -8.76 -6.52
N TYR A 6 11.11 -7.81 -7.02
CA TYR A 6 11.21 -6.42 -6.58
C TYR A 6 10.38 -6.23 -5.31
N ILE A 7 10.84 -5.35 -4.41
CA ILE A 7 10.09 -5.00 -3.21
C ILE A 7 9.54 -3.59 -3.40
N TRP A 8 8.22 -3.47 -3.39
CA TRP A 8 7.56 -2.18 -3.36
C TRP A 8 7.36 -1.72 -1.91
N ARG A 9 7.93 -0.55 -1.60
CA ARG A 9 7.83 0.11 -0.29
C ARG A 9 7.13 1.44 -0.44
N CYS A 10 6.46 1.87 0.63
CA CYS A 10 5.82 3.18 0.70
C CYS A 10 6.84 4.29 0.51
N ALA A 11 6.58 5.23 -0.41
CA ALA A 11 7.51 6.32 -0.70
C ALA A 11 7.64 7.33 0.45
N LYS A 12 6.63 7.42 1.35
CA LYS A 12 6.68 8.31 2.53
C LYS A 12 7.46 7.72 3.70
N CYS A 13 7.25 6.43 4.02
CA CYS A 13 7.73 5.84 5.29
C CYS A 13 8.45 4.50 5.15
N SER A 14 8.71 4.05 3.93
CA SER A 14 9.45 2.82 3.60
C SER A 14 8.86 1.50 4.13
N CYS A 15 7.65 1.54 4.71
CA CYS A 15 6.86 0.37 5.07
C CYS A 15 6.63 -0.50 3.83
N HIS A 16 6.75 -1.82 3.99
CA HIS A 16 6.51 -2.79 2.90
C HIS A 16 5.07 -2.71 2.41
N LEU A 17 4.88 -2.75 1.09
CA LEU A 17 3.55 -2.76 0.46
C LEU A 17 3.29 -4.05 -0.32
N ALA A 18 4.27 -4.52 -1.10
CA ALA A 18 4.15 -5.75 -1.88
C ALA A 18 5.52 -6.27 -2.32
N ASN A 19 5.58 -7.57 -2.59
CA ASN A 19 6.60 -8.14 -3.45
C ASN A 19 6.05 -8.21 -4.87
N ILE A 20 6.88 -7.95 -5.87
CA ILE A 20 6.51 -7.97 -7.28
C ILE A 20 7.35 -9.05 -7.94
N VAL A 21 6.68 -10.14 -8.27
CA VAL A 21 7.23 -11.27 -9.02
C VAL A 21 6.76 -11.13 -10.47
N LYS A 22 7.71 -11.01 -11.40
CA LYS A 22 7.54 -11.09 -12.88
C LYS A 22 6.35 -10.31 -13.47
N ILE A 23 6.65 -9.28 -14.25
CA ILE A 23 5.62 -8.44 -14.88
C ILE A 23 5.58 -8.78 -16.36
N ASP A 24 4.40 -9.15 -16.85
CA ASP A 24 4.13 -9.33 -18.27
C ASP A 24 3.21 -8.17 -18.73
N GLY A 25 3.78 -7.22 -19.46
CA GLY A 25 3.09 -5.98 -19.88
C GLY A 25 3.10 -4.85 -18.85
N MET A 26 1.99 -4.11 -18.75
CA MET A 26 1.88 -2.93 -17.88
C MET A 26 1.19 -3.29 -16.56
N LEU A 27 1.84 -3.00 -15.43
CA LEU A 27 1.26 -3.10 -14.10
C LEU A 27 0.91 -1.70 -13.61
N LYS A 28 -0.33 -1.49 -13.16
CA LYS A 28 -0.71 -0.32 -12.36
C LYS A 28 -1.39 -0.80 -11.09
N GLN A 29 -0.80 -0.50 -9.93
CA GLN A 29 -1.35 -0.83 -8.62
C GLN A 29 -1.44 0.38 -7.73
N GLU A 30 -2.42 0.37 -6.84
CA GLU A 30 -2.61 1.38 -5.81
C GLU A 30 -2.77 0.70 -4.44
N LYS A 31 -2.04 1.19 -3.43
CA LYS A 31 -2.10 0.69 -2.06
C LYS A 31 -2.01 1.83 -1.04
N LYS A 32 -2.94 1.84 -0.08
CA LYS A 32 -2.86 2.68 1.13
C LYS A 32 -1.82 2.09 2.07
N CYS A 33 -0.87 2.90 2.53
CA CYS A 33 0.15 2.44 3.46
C CYS A 33 -0.49 2.19 4.84
N PRO A 34 -0.33 0.99 5.44
CA PRO A 34 -0.93 0.71 6.75
C PRO A 34 -0.32 1.58 7.86
N LYS A 35 0.96 1.96 7.73
CA LYS A 35 1.69 2.75 8.74
C LYS A 35 1.38 4.25 8.70
N CYS A 36 1.45 4.86 7.51
CA CYS A 36 1.34 6.32 7.38
C CYS A 36 0.08 6.78 6.64
N LYS A 37 -0.81 5.84 6.29
CA LYS A 37 -2.10 6.03 5.60
C LYS A 37 -2.04 6.72 4.23
N SER A 38 -0.83 7.01 3.74
CA SER A 38 -0.61 7.65 2.44
C SER A 38 -0.91 6.69 1.30
N LEU A 39 -1.51 7.19 0.22
CA LEU A 39 -1.88 6.40 -0.95
C LEU A 39 -0.70 6.32 -1.91
N ASN A 40 -0.22 5.11 -2.18
CA ASN A 40 0.92 4.87 -3.05
C ASN A 40 0.41 4.24 -4.36
N THR A 41 0.78 4.81 -5.49
CA THR A 41 0.47 4.28 -6.81
C THR A 41 1.78 3.89 -7.49
N LEU A 42 1.84 2.67 -7.99
CA LEU A 42 2.97 2.13 -8.74
C LEU A 42 2.49 1.80 -10.15
N THR A 43 3.18 2.35 -11.15
CA THR A 43 3.03 1.98 -12.55
C THR A 43 4.36 1.43 -13.04
N LEU A 44 4.37 0.20 -13.54
CA LEU A 44 5.50 -0.43 -14.21
C LEU A 44 5.10 -0.69 -15.66
N ALA A 45 5.83 -0.08 -16.58
CA ALA A 45 5.73 -0.30 -18.02
C ALA A 45 7.07 -0.82 -18.54
N ASN A 46 7.12 -1.28 -19.80
CA ASN A 46 8.27 -1.99 -20.37
C ASN A 46 9.65 -1.32 -20.16
N LYS A 47 9.71 0.01 -20.07
CA LYS A 47 10.96 0.77 -19.85
C LYS A 47 10.82 1.90 -18.83
N GLU A 48 9.72 1.93 -18.07
CA GLU A 48 9.41 3.04 -17.18
C GLU A 48 8.84 2.55 -15.85
N ILE A 49 9.31 3.18 -14.77
CA ILE A 49 8.80 2.98 -13.42
C ILE A 49 8.30 4.34 -12.94
N SER A 50 7.01 4.45 -12.70
CA SER A 50 6.40 5.64 -12.09
C SER A 50 5.88 5.29 -10.70
N ILE A 51 6.36 6.01 -9.69
CA ILE A 51 5.90 5.90 -8.31
C ILE A 51 5.31 7.25 -7.91
N GLN A 52 4.05 7.24 -7.48
CA GLN A 52 3.37 8.41 -6.94
C GLN A 52 2.92 8.12 -5.52
N CYS A 53 2.99 9.12 -4.65
CA CYS A 53 2.55 9.02 -3.27
C CYS A 53 1.77 10.26 -2.89
N LYS A 54 0.48 10.09 -2.62
CA LYS A 54 -0.35 11.15 -2.03
C LYS A 54 -0.25 11.05 -0.52
N ILE A 55 0.41 12.04 0.07
CA ILE A 55 0.66 12.10 1.50
C ILE A 55 -0.69 12.23 2.23
N PHE A 56 -0.91 11.35 3.21
CA PHE A 56 -2.03 11.50 4.12
C PHE A 56 -1.77 12.66 5.07
N ASP A 57 -2.74 13.57 5.11
CA ASP A 57 -2.85 14.67 6.04
C ASP A 57 -4.21 14.56 6.74
N PRO A 58 -4.26 14.36 8.07
CA PRO A 58 -5.52 14.28 8.81
C PRO A 58 -6.39 15.54 8.70
N SER A 59 -5.80 16.71 8.47
CA SER A 59 -6.52 17.98 8.37
C SER A 59 -7.19 18.19 7.01
N ILE A 60 -6.70 17.52 5.97
CA ILE A 60 -7.20 17.64 4.58
C ILE A 60 -8.00 16.40 4.18
N ASN A 61 -7.51 15.23 4.58
CA ASN A 61 -7.96 13.92 4.12
C ASN A 61 -8.39 13.02 5.29
N GLY A 62 -8.57 13.58 6.50
CA GLY A 62 -8.93 12.83 7.70
C GLY A 62 -10.05 11.86 7.38
N TYR A 63 -9.73 10.56 7.39
CA TYR A 63 -10.73 9.50 7.34
C TYR A 63 -11.48 9.60 8.67
N GLY A 64 -12.42 10.53 8.75
CA GLY A 64 -13.46 10.49 9.76
C GLY A 64 -14.14 9.14 9.61
N ASP A 65 -14.08 8.36 10.68
CA ASP A 65 -14.82 7.12 10.87
C ASP A 65 -14.36 5.94 9.97
N GLU A 66 -13.15 5.42 10.22
CA GLU A 66 -12.98 3.95 10.14
C GLU A 66 -13.66 3.40 11.41
N GLU A 67 -14.93 2.99 11.27
CA GLU A 67 -15.75 2.39 12.33
C GLU A 67 -14.94 1.37 13.13
N ALA A 68 -15.04 1.49 14.45
CA ALA A 68 -14.59 0.46 15.37
C ALA A 68 -15.32 -0.84 15.05
N GLU A 69 -14.69 -1.76 14.29
CA GLU A 69 -15.11 -3.16 14.28
C GLU A 69 -14.91 -3.71 15.69
N GLY A 70 -15.99 -3.62 16.48
CA GLY A 70 -16.09 -4.22 17.79
C GLY A 70 -16.04 -5.73 17.68
N TYR A 71 -14.88 -6.32 17.94
CA TYR A 71 -14.80 -7.73 18.27
C TYR A 71 -15.32 -7.91 19.71
N SER A 72 -16.64 -8.11 19.84
CA SER A 72 -17.21 -8.62 21.09
C SER A 72 -16.81 -10.10 21.24
N TYR A 73 -15.82 -10.39 22.07
CA TYR A 73 -15.67 -11.73 22.62
C TYR A 73 -16.76 -11.95 23.67
N SER A 74 -17.81 -12.68 23.31
CA SER A 74 -18.70 -13.30 24.29
C SER A 74 -17.93 -14.44 24.97
N ALA A 75 -17.59 -14.28 26.24
CA ALA A 75 -17.05 -15.37 27.05
C ALA A 75 -18.12 -16.45 27.24
N PRO A 76 -17.80 -17.75 27.08
CA PRO A 76 -18.72 -18.81 27.47
C PRO A 76 -18.76 -18.89 29.01
N GLY A 77 -19.97 -18.85 29.56
CA GLY A 77 -20.25 -19.21 30.95
C GLY A 77 -20.31 -20.71 31.17
#